data_AF-A0A820IVE5-F1
#
_entry.id   AF-A0A820IVE5-F1
#
_cell.length_a   1.000
_cell.length_b   1.000
_cell.length_c   1.000
_cell.angle_alpha   90.00
_cell.angle_beta   90.00
_cell.angle_gamma   90.00
#
_symmetry.space_group_name_H-M   'P 1'
#
loop_
_entity.id
_entity.type
_entity.pdbx_description
1 polymer ?
#
loop_
_entity_poly.entity_id
_entity_poly.type
_entity_poly.pdbx_seq_one_letter_code
_entity_poly.pdbx_strand_id
1 'polypeptide(L)'
;HVYGVDNILVRLADPIFIGFCLEKNADCAAKVVKKTIPTEAVGVICKVGERFQVVEYSEILEQTAHRKKPDNSDELVFNAGNICNHFFTVDFLQDVCQKYENELRYHIAKKKIPAIDNNGVHVSKPTQINGIKLEKFVFDVFPFS
;
A
#
# COMPACT_ATOMS: atom_id res chain seq x y z
N HIS A 1 9.25 7.90 10.44
CA HIS A 1 8.36 8.49 9.43
C HIS A 1 8.86 8.08 8.05
N VAL A 2 8.15 7.17 7.40
CA VAL A 2 8.41 6.69 6.04
C VAL A 2 7.43 7.40 5.11
N TYR A 3 7.87 7.86 3.95
CA TYR A 3 7.02 8.59 3.01
C TYR A 3 7.38 8.35 1.54
N GLY A 4 6.42 8.52 0.64
CA GLY A 4 6.64 8.54 -0.82
C GLY A 4 7.27 9.85 -1.31
N VAL A 5 8.34 9.75 -2.11
CA VAL A 5 9.13 10.91 -2.58
C VAL A 5 8.38 11.82 -3.56
N ASP A 6 7.33 11.32 -4.21
CA ASP A 6 6.53 12.00 -5.23
C ASP A 6 5.51 13.01 -4.68
N ASN A 7 5.25 12.99 -3.37
CA ASN A 7 4.32 13.92 -2.74
C ASN A 7 4.98 15.28 -2.44
N ILE A 8 4.77 16.26 -3.33
CA ILE A 8 5.26 17.64 -3.18
C ILE A 8 4.72 18.35 -1.91
N LEU A 9 3.59 17.90 -1.37
CA LEU A 9 2.96 18.45 -0.17
C LEU A 9 3.31 17.68 1.11
N VAL A 10 4.28 16.75 1.05
CA VAL A 10 4.63 15.93 2.20
C VAL A 10 5.07 16.80 3.37
N ARG A 11 4.43 16.60 4.52
CA ARG A 11 4.87 17.19 5.79
C ARG A 11 5.95 16.28 6.38
N LEU A 12 7.20 16.53 5.98
CA LEU A 12 8.33 15.75 6.46
C LEU A 12 8.45 15.84 7.98
N ALA A 13 8.52 14.68 8.64
CA ALA A 13 8.58 14.55 10.09
C ALA A 13 7.48 15.34 10.83
N ASP A 14 6.24 15.27 10.31
CA ASP A 14 5.08 15.96 10.87
C ASP A 14 4.90 15.68 12.39
N PRO A 15 5.14 16.68 13.26
CA PRO A 15 5.11 16.48 14.70
C PRO A 15 3.71 16.16 15.22
N ILE A 16 2.65 16.59 14.51
CA ILE A 16 1.27 16.26 14.89
C ILE A 16 1.01 14.77 14.69
N PHE A 17 1.42 14.23 13.54
CA PHE A 17 1.25 12.80 13.26
C PHE A 17 2.10 11.94 14.19
N ILE A 18 3.38 12.31 14.39
CA ILE A 18 4.28 11.60 15.30
C ILE A 18 3.75 11.66 16.73
N GLY A 19 3.36 12.85 17.21
CA GLY A 19 2.80 13.05 18.54
C GLY A 19 1.53 12.23 18.77
N PHE A 20 0.62 12.20 17.79
CA PHE A 20 -0.58 11.35 17.83
C PHE A 20 -0.22 9.86 17.99
N CYS A 21 0.76 9.36 17.25
CA CYS A 21 1.18 7.95 17.35
C CYS A 21 1.78 7.64 18.73
N LEU A 22 2.60 8.55 19.27
CA LEU A 22 3.20 8.40 20.60
C LEU A 22 2.13 8.44 21.71
N GLU A 23 1.16 9.35 21.62
CA GLU A 23 0.05 9.45 22.58
C GLU A 23 -0.80 8.18 22.61
N LYS A 24 -0.98 7.53 21.44
CA LYS A 24 -1.69 6.25 21.33
C LYS A 24 -0.83 5.02 21.62
N ASN A 25 0.45 5.21 21.96
CA ASN A 25 1.42 4.14 22.12
C ASN A 25 1.42 3.16 20.93
N ALA A 26 1.28 3.70 19.71
CA ALA A 26 1.26 2.93 18.48
C ALA A 26 2.69 2.58 18.05
N ASP A 27 2.89 1.35 17.60
CA ASP A 27 4.14 0.86 17.01
C ASP A 27 4.15 1.04 15.48
N CYS A 28 2.96 1.00 14.87
CA CYS A 28 2.72 1.24 13.44
C CYS A 28 1.48 2.13 13.25
N ALA A 29 1.56 3.11 12.34
CA ALA A 29 0.40 3.90 11.92
C ALA A 29 0.54 4.40 10.48
N ALA A 30 -0.60 4.72 9.87
CA ALA A 30 -0.65 5.25 8.51
C ALA A 30 -1.51 6.51 8.45
N LYS A 31 -0.99 7.53 7.76
CA LYS A 31 -1.75 8.74 7.45
C LYS A 31 -2.52 8.51 6.16
N VAL A 32 -3.78 8.93 6.15
CA VAL A 32 -4.71 8.72 5.04
C VAL A 32 -5.37 10.02 4.63
N VAL A 33 -5.91 10.03 3.41
CA VAL A 33 -6.86 11.05 2.95
C VAL A 33 -8.20 10.39 2.62
N LYS A 34 -9.26 11.18 2.66
CA LYS A 34 -10.61 10.68 2.34
C LYS A 34 -10.72 10.40 0.84
N LYS A 35 -10.75 9.12 0.47
CA LYS A 35 -11.13 8.64 -0.86
C LYS A 35 -12.62 8.88 -1.08
N THR A 36 -12.96 9.64 -2.12
CA THR A 36 -14.37 10.01 -2.46
C THR A 36 -14.85 9.35 -3.74
N ILE A 37 -13.94 9.02 -4.65
CA ILE A 37 -14.24 8.39 -5.93
C ILE A 37 -13.92 6.88 -5.83
N PRO A 38 -14.89 5.98 -6.02
CA PRO A 38 -14.67 4.52 -5.92
C PRO A 38 -13.49 4.01 -6.77
N THR A 39 -13.35 4.56 -7.98
CA THR A 39 -12.37 4.17 -9.01
C THR A 39 -11.04 4.90 -8.91
N GLU A 40 -10.83 5.77 -7.91
CA GLU A 40 -9.54 6.38 -7.67
C GLU A 40 -8.48 5.30 -7.43
N ALA A 41 -7.36 5.39 -8.15
CA ALA A 41 -6.26 4.44 -8.15
C ALA A 41 -5.38 4.60 -6.89
N VAL A 42 -5.99 4.40 -5.73
CA VAL A 42 -5.36 4.49 -4.42
C VAL A 42 -5.73 3.26 -3.60
N GLY A 43 -4.73 2.64 -2.97
CA GLY A 43 -4.95 1.58 -1.99
C GLY A 43 -5.75 2.10 -0.79
N VAL A 44 -6.58 1.24 -0.21
CA VAL A 44 -7.41 1.58 0.96
C VAL A 44 -6.94 0.82 2.19
N ILE A 45 -6.84 1.53 3.31
CA ILE A 45 -6.53 0.90 4.60
C ILE A 45 -7.81 0.33 5.18
N CYS A 46 -7.79 -0.95 5.53
CA CYS A 46 -8.93 -1.62 6.13
C CYS A 46 -8.50 -2.77 7.03
N LYS A 47 -9.47 -3.37 7.73
CA LYS A 47 -9.28 -4.63 8.43
C LYS A 47 -9.77 -5.79 7.59
N VAL A 48 -8.98 -6.85 7.53
CA VAL A 48 -9.40 -8.15 7.00
C VAL A 48 -9.18 -9.18 8.10
N GLY A 49 -10.29 -9.71 8.61
CA GLY A 49 -10.30 -10.32 9.94
C GLY A 49 -9.95 -9.26 11.00
N GLU A 50 -9.04 -9.60 11.91
CA GLU A 50 -8.61 -8.70 12.99
C GLU A 50 -7.38 -7.84 12.66
N ARG A 51 -6.77 -8.06 11.48
CA ARG A 51 -5.50 -7.42 11.11
C ARG A 51 -5.73 -6.24 10.16
N PHE A 52 -4.99 -5.16 10.40
CA PHE A 52 -4.94 -4.03 9.47
C PHE A 52 -4.06 -4.36 8.26
N GLN A 53 -4.49 -3.92 7.10
CA GLN A 53 -3.72 -4.02 5.86
C GLN A 53 -4.15 -2.95 4.87
N VAL A 54 -3.39 -2.83 3.78
CA VAL A 54 -3.79 -2.06 2.60
C VAL A 54 -4.29 -3.04 1.56
N VAL A 55 -5.47 -2.78 1.01
CA VAL A 55 -5.95 -3.46 -0.20
C VAL A 55 -5.71 -2.52 -1.36
N GLU A 56 -4.83 -2.93 -2.28
CA GLU A 56 -4.49 -2.13 -3.45
C GLU A 56 -5.69 -2.00 -4.40
N TYR A 57 -5.73 -0.88 -5.14
CA TYR A 57 -6.86 -0.57 -6.03
C TYR A 57 -7.01 -1.61 -7.17
N SER A 58 -5.92 -2.28 -7.54
CA SER A 58 -5.93 -3.35 -8.54
C SER A 58 -6.43 -4.69 -7.98
N GLU A 59 -6.55 -4.81 -6.66
CA GLU A 59 -6.92 -6.04 -5.95
C GLU A 59 -8.31 -5.96 -5.29
N ILE A 60 -8.85 -4.74 -5.13
CA ILE A 60 -10.19 -4.53 -4.57
C ILE A 60 -11.29 -4.88 -5.59
N LEU A 61 -12.33 -5.58 -5.12
CA LEU A 61 -13.52 -5.86 -5.94
C LEU A 61 -14.31 -4.57 -6.18
N GLU A 62 -14.85 -4.41 -7.40
CA GLU A 62 -15.62 -3.23 -7.79
C GLU A 62 -16.79 -2.94 -6.85
N GLN A 63 -17.55 -3.97 -6.47
CA GLN A 63 -18.67 -3.86 -5.54
C GLN A 63 -18.23 -3.34 -4.16
N THR A 64 -17.06 -3.79 -3.68
CA THR A 64 -16.48 -3.35 -2.41
C THR A 64 -16.02 -1.89 -2.50
N ALA A 65 -15.39 -1.49 -3.60
CA ALA A 65 -14.94 -0.11 -3.81
C ALA A 65 -16.11 0.90 -3.88
N HIS A 66 -17.26 0.48 -4.40
CA HIS A 66 -18.47 1.31 -4.51
C HIS A 66 -19.37 1.28 -3.27
N ARG A 67 -19.05 0.45 -2.26
CA ARG A 67 -19.89 0.29 -1.07
C ARG A 67 -20.00 1.62 -0.32
N LYS A 68 -21.24 2.08 -0.12
CA LYS A 68 -21.58 3.30 0.62
C LYS A 68 -21.84 3.03 2.09
N LYS A 69 -21.55 4.01 2.95
CA LYS A 69 -21.86 3.88 4.37
C LYS A 69 -23.38 3.85 4.59
N PRO A 70 -23.90 3.02 5.52
CA PRO A 70 -25.35 2.97 5.78
C PRO A 70 -25.94 4.28 6.31
N ASP A 71 -25.16 5.03 7.08
CA ASP A 71 -25.53 6.30 7.73
C ASP A 71 -25.24 7.53 6.86
N ASN A 72 -24.47 7.38 5.78
CA ASN A 72 -24.14 8.44 4.85
C ASN A 72 -23.83 7.87 3.45
N SER A 73 -24.83 7.88 2.57
CA SER A 73 -24.72 7.31 1.23
C SER A 73 -23.74 8.04 0.31
N ASP A 74 -23.33 9.26 0.67
CA ASP A 74 -22.34 10.01 -0.12
C ASP A 74 -20.92 9.51 0.17
N GLU A 75 -20.69 8.89 1.32
CA GLU A 75 -19.39 8.38 1.73
C GLU A 75 -19.18 6.91 1.38
N LEU A 76 -17.96 6.59 0.94
CA LEU A 76 -17.51 5.20 0.79
C LEU A 76 -17.28 4.59 2.18
N VAL A 77 -17.60 3.30 2.32
CA VAL A 77 -17.20 2.51 3.50
C VAL A 77 -15.68 2.46 3.59
N PHE A 78 -15.01 2.17 2.48
CA PHE A 78 -13.55 2.11 2.38
C PHE A 78 -13.02 3.43 1.83
N ASN A 79 -13.01 4.45 2.69
CA ASN A 79 -12.60 5.81 2.34
C ASN A 79 -11.20 6.20 2.85
N ALA A 80 -10.48 5.31 3.52
CA ALA A 80 -9.16 5.57 4.07
C ALA A 80 -8.08 5.37 2.99
N GLY A 81 -7.91 6.36 2.11
CA GLY A 81 -6.93 6.31 1.01
C GLY A 81 -5.50 6.42 1.52
N ASN A 82 -4.69 5.40 1.25
CA ASN A 82 -3.28 5.34 1.61
C ASN A 82 -2.47 6.33 0.76
N ILE A 83 -1.80 7.28 1.41
CA ILE A 83 -0.92 8.27 0.75
C ILE A 83 0.57 7.95 0.94
N CYS A 84 0.90 6.69 1.23
CA CYS A 84 2.26 6.21 1.48
C CYS A 84 3.00 7.08 2.51
N ASN A 85 2.36 7.35 3.65
CA ASN A 85 2.95 8.11 4.75
C ASN A 85 2.71 7.36 6.07
N HIS A 86 3.78 6.81 6.63
CA HIS A 86 3.72 5.81 7.70
C HIS A 86 4.60 6.18 8.88
N PHE A 87 4.15 5.78 10.06
CA PHE A 87 4.91 5.81 11.31
C PHE A 87 5.24 4.37 11.69
N PHE A 88 6.48 4.15 12.10
CA PHE A 88 6.95 2.89 12.65
C PHE A 88 7.90 3.21 13.81
N THR A 89 7.80 2.46 14.91
CA THR A 89 8.84 2.43 15.94
C THR A 89 10.05 1.66 15.43
N VAL A 90 11.21 1.94 16.01
CA VAL A 90 12.45 1.21 15.66
C VAL A 90 12.32 -0.26 16.03
N ASP A 91 11.73 -0.57 17.20
CA ASP A 91 11.53 -1.94 17.67
C ASP A 91 10.62 -2.75 16.73
N PHE A 92 9.52 -2.15 16.24
CA PHE A 92 8.66 -2.79 15.25
C PHE A 92 9.42 -3.11 13.96
N LEU A 93 10.25 -2.18 13.45
CA LEU A 93 11.06 -2.43 12.26
C LEU A 93 12.10 -3.54 12.48
N GLN A 94 12.70 -3.62 13.68
CA GLN A 94 13.61 -4.71 14.02
C GLN A 94 12.90 -6.06 14.01
N ASP A 95 11.71 -6.13 14.60
CA ASP A 95 10.89 -7.33 14.61
C ASP A 95 10.49 -7.76 13.20
N VAL A 96 10.05 -6.83 12.36
CA VAL A 96 9.75 -7.12 10.94
C VAL A 96 10.97 -7.71 10.23
N CYS A 97 12.14 -7.06 10.32
CA CYS A 97 13.35 -7.51 9.65
C CYS A 97 13.86 -8.88 10.15
N GLN A 98 13.70 -9.17 11.44
CA GLN A 98 14.27 -10.38 12.04
C GLN A 98 13.30 -11.58 12.03
N LYS A 99 11.99 -11.33 12.14
CA LYS A 99 10.98 -12.37 12.37
C LYS A 99 10.05 -12.55 11.17
N TYR A 100 9.60 -11.45 10.56
CA TYR A 100 8.45 -11.47 9.64
C TYR A 100 8.80 -11.22 8.16
N GLU A 101 10.04 -10.86 7.84
CA GLU A 101 10.45 -10.49 6.47
C GLU A 101 10.17 -11.60 5.44
N ASN A 102 10.31 -12.86 5.85
CA ASN A 102 10.02 -14.05 5.02
C ASN A 102 8.52 -14.32 4.82
N GLU A 103 7.65 -13.74 5.65
CA GLU A 103 6.18 -13.87 5.51
C GLU A 103 5.60 -12.84 4.53
N LEU A 104 6.38 -11.80 4.18
CA LEU A 104 5.99 -10.80 3.18
C LEU A 104 5.84 -11.43 1.81
N ARG A 105 4.67 -11.26 1.21
CA ARG A 105 4.31 -11.87 -0.06
C ARG A 105 4.87 -11.06 -1.23
N TYR A 106 5.15 -11.75 -2.32
CA TYR A 106 5.41 -11.08 -3.59
C TYR A 106 4.09 -10.79 -4.30
N HIS A 107 3.90 -9.53 -4.68
CA HIS A 107 2.87 -9.10 -5.62
C HIS A 107 3.40 -9.27 -7.04
N ILE A 108 2.55 -9.80 -7.92
CA ILE A 108 2.91 -10.12 -9.30
C ILE A 108 2.39 -9.04 -10.23
N ALA A 109 3.29 -8.31 -10.86
CA ALA A 109 2.95 -7.38 -11.94
C ALA A 109 3.34 -7.98 -13.31
N LYS A 110 2.35 -8.24 -14.16
CA LYS A 110 2.57 -8.68 -15.54
C LYS A 110 3.07 -7.50 -16.39
N LYS A 111 4.24 -7.63 -17.02
CA LYS A 111 4.91 -6.53 -17.73
C LYS A 111 5.36 -6.95 -19.13
N LYS A 112 5.51 -5.94 -19.98
CA LYS A 112 6.22 -6.03 -21.27
C LYS A 112 7.67 -5.64 -21.00
N ILE A 113 8.54 -6.64 -20.84
CA ILE A 113 9.93 -6.48 -20.39
C ILE A 113 10.87 -6.59 -21.60
N PRO A 114 11.63 -5.54 -21.95
CA PRO A 114 12.65 -5.63 -22.99
C PRO A 114 13.62 -6.78 -22.68
N ALA A 115 13.85 -7.66 -23.66
CA ALA A 115 14.62 -8.87 -23.47
C ALA A 115 15.31 -9.31 -24.77
N ILE A 116 16.25 -10.25 -24.66
CA ILE A 116 16.81 -10.96 -25.80
C ILE A 116 15.95 -12.20 -26.03
N ASP A 117 15.49 -12.42 -27.26
CA ASP A 117 14.69 -13.59 -27.61
C ASP A 117 15.55 -14.85 -27.79
N ASN A 118 14.90 -15.98 -28.07
CA ASN A 118 15.58 -17.26 -28.26
C ASN A 118 16.52 -17.30 -29.48
N ASN A 119 16.43 -16.34 -30.39
CA ASN A 119 17.30 -16.20 -31.56
C ASN A 119 18.48 -15.23 -31.31
N GLY A 120 18.61 -14.71 -30.09
CA GLY A 120 19.63 -13.72 -29.76
C GLY A 120 19.28 -12.30 -30.22
N VAL A 121 18.04 -12.05 -30.67
CA VAL A 121 17.61 -10.73 -31.12
C VAL A 121 17.11 -9.91 -29.95
N HIS A 122 17.62 -8.69 -29.82
CA HIS A 122 17.15 -7.76 -28.81
C HIS A 122 15.77 -7.19 -29.16
N VAL A 123 14.76 -7.52 -28.35
CA VAL A 123 13.39 -7.01 -28.47
C VAL A 123 13.20 -5.87 -27.47
N SER A 124 13.36 -4.63 -27.94
CA SER A 124 13.30 -3.44 -27.08
C SER A 124 11.89 -3.05 -26.62
N LYS A 125 10.85 -3.42 -27.39
CA LYS A 125 9.44 -3.10 -27.09
C LYS A 125 8.55 -4.32 -27.38
N PRO A 126 8.37 -5.23 -26.42
CA PRO A 126 7.48 -6.38 -26.59
C PRO A 126 6.04 -5.93 -26.87
N THR A 127 5.35 -6.62 -27.78
CA THR A 127 3.94 -6.32 -28.11
C THR A 127 2.97 -6.98 -27.13
N GLN A 128 3.37 -8.09 -26.50
CA GLN A 128 2.61 -8.86 -25.53
C GLN A 128 3.33 -8.93 -24.17
N ILE A 129 2.59 -9.24 -23.10
CA ILE A 129 3.19 -9.54 -21.79
C ILE A 129 4.10 -10.76 -21.95
N ASN A 130 5.38 -10.59 -21.59
CA ASN A 130 6.42 -11.60 -21.74
C ASN A 130 7.18 -11.86 -20.44
N GLY A 131 6.74 -11.28 -19.32
CA GLY A 131 7.34 -11.54 -18.02
C GLY A 131 6.56 -10.99 -16.84
N ILE A 132 7.08 -11.28 -15.65
CA ILE A 132 6.53 -10.82 -14.38
C ILE A 132 7.60 -10.04 -13.62
N LYS A 133 7.16 -9.00 -12.92
CA LYS A 133 7.93 -8.30 -11.89
C LYS A 133 7.37 -8.72 -10.54
N LEU A 134 8.25 -9.09 -9.62
CA LEU A 134 7.92 -9.41 -8.24
C LEU A 134 8.23 -8.19 -7.37
N GLU A 135 7.26 -7.77 -6.56
CA GLU A 135 7.37 -6.60 -5.69
C GLU A 135 6.87 -6.97 -4.29
N LYS A 136 7.55 -6.52 -3.23
CA LYS A 136 6.98 -6.50 -1.87
C LYS A 136 6.50 -5.07 -1.60
N PHE A 137 5.39 -4.89 -0.90
CA PHE A 137 4.93 -3.54 -0.54
C PHE A 137 5.27 -3.18 0.90
N VAL A 138 5.63 -1.92 1.12
CA VAL A 138 6.07 -1.42 2.43
C VAL A 138 4.99 -1.56 3.52
N PHE A 139 3.72 -1.54 3.12
CA PHE A 139 2.57 -1.62 4.02
C PHE A 139 2.09 -3.05 4.28
N ASP A 140 2.68 -4.06 3.63
CA ASP A 140 2.38 -5.48 3.90
C ASP A 140 2.85 -5.92 5.30
N VAL A 141 3.55 -5.03 6.01
CA VAL A 141 3.97 -5.21 7.39
C VAL A 141 2.87 -4.88 8.40
N PHE A 142 1.83 -4.14 8.01
CA PHE A 142 0.75 -3.71 8.93
C PHE A 142 0.07 -4.86 9.69
N PRO A 143 -0.10 -6.07 9.13
CA PRO A 143 -0.67 -7.20 9.87
C PRO A 143 0.17 -7.73 11.04
N PHE A 144 1.41 -7.25 11.23
CA PHE A 144 2.31 -7.66 12.32
C PHE A 144 2.33 -6.70 13.52
N SER A 145 1.60 -5.58 13.42
CA SER A 145 1.34 -4.64 14.51
C SER A 145 0.23 -5.16 15.44
#